data_AF-A0A2U3CDU9-F1
#
_entry.id   AF-A0A2U3CDU9-F1
#
_cell.length_a   1.000
_cell.length_b   1.000
_cell.length_c   1.000
_cell.angle_alpha   90.00
_cell.angle_beta   90.00
_cell.angle_gamma   90.00
#
_symmetry.space_group_name_H-M   'P 1'
#
loop_
_entity.id
_entity.type
_entity.pdbx_description
1 polymer ?
#
loop_
_entity_poly.entity_id
_entity_poly.type
_entity_poly.pdbx_seq_one_letter_code
_entity_poly.pdbx_strand_id
1 'polypeptide(L)'
;MNSWLKFLGIFLTDGSVYFSTKNRQYKVSIFQKKENFLEEIQDLLQELPFDFKHKPSKYEYYICNKRLASLLSKWKGKNKLIFPEFIHDLSISQKRIFVEWLFKGDGSFHKDGSLRYFATISINFRDNLFHLLLQLGYNFSFYKQSDKSSLSKNPIPIYRINLKKSDYYYIRKRNITTTPYDGKVYCVSVPNRVLFVERNGKFTWCGNSWQSASNPTLRDVHEYILIFSKSVYKRNKPDKSSDSITRDEFLTNTKSVWTFPTESAKRIGHPAPFPIELPYRLIQLYSFQEDIVLDPFMGSGQTAIAALKSSRRFVGYDINQDYVDLANRRVKQFKDEQSRKKLDNFLPSLSENSE
;
A
#
# COMPACT_ATOMS: atom_id res chain seq x y z
N MET A 1 -26.43 15.75 2.57
CA MET A 1 -25.86 14.57 3.27
C MET A 1 -24.45 14.84 3.82
N ASN A 2 -23.51 15.37 3.04
CA ASN A 2 -22.14 15.59 3.50
C ASN A 2 -22.04 16.50 4.74
N SER A 3 -22.72 17.65 4.76
CA SER A 3 -22.77 18.56 5.91
C SER A 3 -23.32 17.85 7.16
N TRP A 4 -24.33 17.00 7.00
CA TRP A 4 -24.83 16.18 8.11
C TRP A 4 -23.76 15.23 8.68
N LEU A 5 -22.95 14.60 7.83
CA LEU A 5 -21.87 13.70 8.27
C LEU A 5 -20.72 14.46 8.95
N LYS A 6 -20.39 15.65 8.43
CA LYS A 6 -19.44 16.58 9.08
C LYS A 6 -19.91 16.91 10.50
N PHE A 7 -21.17 17.33 10.63
CA PHE A 7 -21.81 17.65 11.91
C PHE A 7 -21.85 16.46 12.85
N LEU A 8 -22.24 15.29 12.36
CA LEU A 8 -22.29 14.09 13.19
C LEU A 8 -20.90 13.69 13.69
N GLY A 9 -19.87 13.79 12.87
CA GLY A 9 -18.48 13.52 13.25
C GLY A 9 -18.04 14.36 14.45
N ILE A 10 -18.16 15.69 14.35
CA ILE A 10 -17.77 16.60 15.44
C ILE A 10 -18.71 16.50 16.65
N PHE A 11 -20.00 16.25 16.44
CA PHE A 11 -20.96 16.07 17.53
C PHE A 11 -20.63 14.82 18.37
N LEU A 12 -20.19 13.73 17.75
CA LEU A 12 -19.86 12.52 18.49
C LEU A 12 -18.72 12.74 19.48
N THR A 13 -17.73 13.55 19.16
CA THR A 13 -16.62 13.87 20.07
C THR A 13 -16.99 15.02 21.00
N ASP A 14 -17.25 16.19 20.43
CA ASP A 14 -17.33 17.45 21.18
C ASP A 14 -18.77 17.86 21.53
N GLY A 15 -19.74 17.03 21.13
CA GLY A 15 -21.16 17.34 21.31
C GLY A 15 -21.75 16.86 22.64
N SER A 16 -22.83 17.50 23.06
CA SER A 16 -23.69 17.03 24.14
C SER A 16 -25.17 17.29 23.86
N VAL A 17 -26.03 16.52 24.52
CA VAL A 17 -27.47 16.72 24.49
C VAL A 17 -27.95 17.03 25.89
N TYR A 18 -28.71 18.12 26.03
CA TYR A 18 -29.32 18.54 27.28
C TYR A 18 -30.85 18.56 27.15
N PHE A 19 -31.50 17.96 28.15
CA PHE A 19 -32.95 17.90 28.28
C PHE A 19 -33.37 18.53 29.61
N SER A 20 -34.21 19.56 29.56
CA SER A 20 -34.85 20.13 30.75
C SER A 20 -36.36 19.94 30.66
N THR A 21 -36.92 19.11 31.55
CA THR A 21 -38.37 18.90 31.68
C THR A 21 -39.06 20.12 32.27
N LYS A 22 -38.42 20.81 33.22
CA LYS A 22 -38.93 22.03 33.86
C LYS A 22 -39.13 23.18 32.86
N ASN A 23 -38.15 23.38 31.97
CA ASN A 23 -38.17 24.52 31.03
C ASN A 23 -38.54 24.09 29.59
N ARG A 24 -38.95 22.82 29.39
CA ARG A 24 -39.22 22.20 28.08
C ARG A 24 -38.12 22.46 27.04
N GLN A 25 -36.88 22.51 27.49
CA GLN A 25 -35.73 22.89 26.67
C GLN A 25 -34.98 21.66 26.16
N TYR A 26 -34.77 21.62 24.85
CA TYR A 26 -34.00 20.60 24.16
C TYR A 26 -32.82 21.26 23.46
N LYS A 27 -31.61 21.01 23.95
CA LYS A 27 -30.41 21.69 23.48
C LYS A 27 -29.39 20.68 23.01
N VAL A 28 -28.87 20.89 21.81
CA VAL A 28 -27.71 20.17 21.27
C VAL A 28 -26.56 21.16 21.26
N SER A 29 -25.47 20.83 21.92
CA SER A 29 -24.29 21.70 22.03
C SER A 29 -23.09 21.04 21.36
N ILE A 30 -22.19 21.85 20.79
CA ILE A 30 -20.84 21.48 20.37
C ILE A 30 -19.87 22.40 21.13
N PHE A 31 -18.90 21.82 21.83
CA PHE A 31 -17.90 22.55 22.59
C PHE A 31 -16.52 22.40 21.96
N GLN A 32 -15.99 23.46 21.33
CA GLN A 32 -14.69 23.39 20.66
C GLN A 32 -13.77 24.53 21.11
N LYS A 33 -12.64 24.19 21.74
CA LYS A 33 -11.62 25.16 22.18
C LYS A 33 -10.56 25.46 21.12
N LYS A 34 -10.37 24.57 20.14
CA LYS A 34 -9.37 24.73 19.09
C LYS A 34 -9.83 25.81 18.12
N GLU A 35 -9.22 26.99 18.20
CA GLU A 35 -9.58 28.16 17.39
C GLU A 35 -9.57 27.88 15.90
N ASN A 36 -8.61 27.08 15.42
CA ASN A 36 -8.46 26.70 14.01
C ASN A 36 -9.67 25.97 13.40
N PHE A 37 -10.59 25.47 14.22
CA PHE A 37 -11.79 24.77 13.75
C PHE A 37 -13.08 25.55 14.01
N LEU A 38 -13.03 26.72 14.67
CA LEU A 38 -14.22 27.49 15.02
C LEU A 38 -14.94 28.04 13.77
N GLU A 39 -14.19 28.60 12.82
CA GLU A 39 -14.74 29.10 11.56
C GLU A 39 -15.38 27.97 10.75
N GLU A 40 -14.68 26.84 10.61
CA GLU A 40 -15.21 25.67 9.92
C GLU A 40 -16.51 25.12 10.54
N ILE A 41 -16.59 25.10 11.88
CA ILE A 41 -17.82 24.69 12.58
C ILE A 41 -18.93 25.70 12.31
N GLN A 42 -18.64 26.99 12.32
CA GLN A 42 -19.63 28.02 12.05
C GLN A 42 -20.20 27.90 10.63
N ASP A 43 -19.34 27.77 9.62
CA ASP A 43 -19.74 27.59 8.22
C ASP A 43 -20.58 26.32 8.06
N LEU A 44 -20.14 25.22 8.67
CA LEU A 44 -20.90 23.98 8.69
C LEU A 44 -22.31 24.17 9.28
N LEU A 45 -22.43 24.88 10.40
CA LEU A 45 -23.71 25.09 11.05
C LEU A 45 -24.65 25.97 10.21
N GLN A 46 -24.11 26.90 9.41
CA GLN A 46 -24.88 27.70 8.45
C GLN A 46 -25.41 26.87 7.27
N GLU A 47 -24.70 25.81 6.87
CA GLU A 47 -25.18 24.87 5.83
C GLU A 47 -26.34 23.97 6.31
N LEU A 48 -26.54 23.84 7.63
CA LEU A 48 -27.59 23.00 8.19
C LEU A 48 -28.92 23.75 8.30
N PRO A 49 -30.07 23.05 8.22
CA PRO A 49 -31.39 23.68 8.29
C PRO A 49 -31.80 24.01 9.74
N PHE A 50 -30.85 24.38 10.60
CA PHE A 50 -31.08 24.62 12.02
C PHE A 50 -30.54 25.97 12.45
N ASP A 51 -31.38 26.77 13.08
CA ASP A 51 -30.91 27.96 13.78
C ASP A 51 -29.97 27.57 14.93
N PHE A 52 -28.82 28.22 14.98
CA PHE A 52 -27.83 28.02 16.03
C PHE A 52 -27.50 29.34 16.71
N LYS A 53 -26.99 29.23 17.95
CA LYS A 53 -26.49 30.35 18.73
C LYS A 53 -25.04 30.05 19.14
N HIS A 54 -24.20 31.09 19.12
CA HIS A 54 -22.82 31.00 19.55
C HIS A 54 -22.64 31.69 20.91
N LYS A 55 -21.95 31.01 21.84
CA LYS A 55 -21.53 31.54 23.14
C LYS A 55 -20.00 31.46 23.22
N PRO A 56 -19.29 32.51 22.76
CA PRO A 56 -17.83 32.53 22.72
C PRO A 56 -17.19 32.28 24.09
N SER A 57 -17.75 32.85 25.16
CA SER A 57 -17.24 32.70 26.54
C SER A 57 -17.25 31.26 27.06
N LYS A 58 -17.99 30.35 26.42
CA LYS A 58 -18.07 28.93 26.77
C LYS A 58 -17.55 28.02 25.67
N TYR A 59 -17.01 28.59 24.58
CA TYR A 59 -16.61 27.84 23.39
C TYR A 59 -17.74 26.96 22.84
N GLU A 60 -18.98 27.43 22.96
CA GLU A 60 -20.19 26.63 22.73
C GLU A 60 -20.99 27.16 21.55
N TYR A 61 -21.24 26.29 20.56
CA TYR A 61 -22.35 26.45 19.63
C TYR A 61 -23.52 25.58 20.07
N TYR A 62 -24.74 26.10 20.00
CA TYR A 62 -25.91 25.30 20.37
C TYR A 62 -27.14 25.52 19.50
N ILE A 63 -27.89 24.43 19.32
CA ILE A 63 -29.13 24.35 18.56
C ILE A 63 -30.25 23.96 19.52
N CYS A 64 -31.36 24.70 19.47
CA CYS A 64 -32.56 24.39 20.25
C CYS A 64 -33.58 23.62 19.38
N ASN A 65 -33.44 22.30 19.27
CA ASN A 65 -34.33 21.49 18.44
C ASN A 65 -34.64 20.14 19.08
N LYS A 66 -35.92 19.89 19.39
CA LYS A 66 -36.38 18.66 20.06
C LYS A 66 -36.12 17.40 19.24
N ARG A 67 -36.38 17.43 17.93
CA ARG A 67 -36.19 16.27 17.04
C ARG A 67 -34.72 15.91 16.91
N LEU A 68 -33.87 16.91 16.70
CA LEU A 68 -32.42 16.74 16.60
C LEU A 68 -31.84 16.18 17.92
N ALA A 69 -32.22 16.76 19.06
CA ALA A 69 -31.78 16.28 20.38
C ALA A 69 -32.18 14.81 20.61
N SER A 70 -33.41 14.43 20.27
CA SER A 70 -33.91 13.06 20.41
C SER A 70 -33.24 12.07 19.44
N LEU A 71 -32.82 12.51 18.27
CA LEU A 71 -32.08 11.69 17.32
C LEU A 71 -30.66 11.42 17.84
N LEU A 72 -29.95 12.49 18.21
CA LEU A 72 -28.55 12.44 18.60
C LEU A 72 -28.30 11.78 19.95
N SER A 73 -29.28 11.80 20.86
CA SER A 73 -29.18 11.09 22.14
C SER A 73 -28.99 9.58 21.99
N LYS A 74 -29.36 9.00 20.84
CA LYS A 74 -29.10 7.58 20.54
C LYS A 74 -27.61 7.25 20.50
N TRP A 75 -26.76 8.22 20.17
CA TRP A 75 -25.31 8.03 20.00
C TRP A 75 -24.45 8.63 21.13
N LYS A 76 -25.07 9.39 22.04
CA LYS A 76 -24.44 9.91 23.28
C LYS A 76 -24.98 9.12 24.49
N GLY A 77 -24.33 8.01 24.81
CA GLY A 77 -24.64 7.22 25.99
C GLY A 77 -24.19 7.90 27.30
N LYS A 78 -24.70 7.41 28.45
CA LYS A 78 -24.50 8.00 29.79
C LYS A 78 -23.05 8.27 30.21
N ASN A 79 -22.04 7.70 29.53
CA ASN A 79 -20.61 8.00 29.67
C ASN A 79 -19.75 7.41 28.53
N LYS A 80 -20.35 7.07 27.38
CA LYS A 80 -19.65 6.37 26.29
C LYS A 80 -20.20 6.78 24.93
N LEU A 81 -19.30 6.89 23.96
CA LEU A 81 -19.65 7.06 22.55
C LEU A 81 -20.22 5.75 22.01
N ILE A 82 -21.35 5.85 21.32
CA ILE A 82 -21.96 4.74 20.58
C ILE A 82 -21.77 5.04 19.10
N PHE A 83 -21.26 4.07 18.34
CA PHE A 83 -21.00 4.26 16.93
C PHE A 83 -22.31 4.20 16.12
N PRO A 84 -22.60 5.16 15.22
CA PRO A 84 -23.76 5.06 14.35
C PRO A 84 -23.56 3.99 13.26
N GLU A 85 -24.23 2.85 13.37
CA GLU A 85 -23.99 1.68 12.49
C GLU A 85 -24.17 1.99 11.00
N PHE A 86 -25.11 2.87 10.64
CA PHE A 86 -25.37 3.28 9.25
C PHE A 86 -24.14 3.89 8.54
N ILE A 87 -23.12 4.33 9.28
CA ILE A 87 -21.87 4.84 8.71
C ILE A 87 -21.15 3.76 7.88
N HIS A 88 -21.32 2.48 8.22
CA HIS A 88 -20.70 1.37 7.48
C HIS A 88 -21.29 1.18 6.08
N ASP A 89 -22.49 1.68 5.83
CA ASP A 89 -23.18 1.52 4.54
C ASP A 89 -22.94 2.72 3.61
N LEU A 90 -22.23 3.75 4.07
CA LEU A 90 -21.94 4.95 3.28
C LEU A 90 -20.89 4.71 2.18
N SER A 91 -20.90 5.58 1.18
CA SER A 91 -19.84 5.61 0.16
C SER A 91 -18.47 5.93 0.75
N ILE A 92 -17.39 5.54 0.07
CA ILE A 92 -16.00 5.80 0.52
C ILE A 92 -15.78 7.29 0.83
N SER A 93 -16.24 8.19 -0.05
CA SER A 93 -16.09 9.64 0.13
C SER A 93 -16.83 10.14 1.38
N GLN A 94 -18.04 9.63 1.64
CA GLN A 94 -18.83 9.99 2.82
C GLN A 94 -18.20 9.46 4.11
N LYS A 95 -17.66 8.24 4.09
CA LYS A 95 -16.91 7.67 5.20
C LYS A 95 -15.67 8.51 5.54
N ARG A 96 -14.94 9.00 4.53
CA ARG A 96 -13.79 9.92 4.75
C ARG A 96 -14.21 11.21 5.42
N ILE A 97 -15.26 11.85 4.94
CA ILE A 97 -15.82 13.08 5.52
C ILE A 97 -16.15 12.88 7.00
N PHE A 98 -16.83 11.78 7.33
CA PHE A 98 -17.17 11.46 8.72
C PHE A 98 -15.93 11.27 9.59
N VAL A 99 -14.94 10.49 9.15
CA VAL A 99 -13.70 10.25 9.91
C VAL A 99 -12.90 11.52 10.13
N GLU A 100 -12.76 12.37 9.10
CA GLU A 100 -12.02 13.63 9.21
C GLU A 100 -12.65 14.53 10.26
N TRP A 101 -13.97 14.71 10.23
CA TRP A 101 -14.68 15.56 11.19
C TRP A 101 -14.75 14.96 12.59
N LEU A 102 -14.80 13.63 12.71
CA LEU A 102 -14.63 12.94 13.98
C LEU A 102 -13.26 13.27 14.60
N PHE A 103 -12.18 13.26 13.80
CA PHE A 103 -10.84 13.61 14.27
C PHE A 103 -10.66 15.09 14.57
N LYS A 104 -11.44 16.00 13.97
CA LYS A 104 -11.36 17.44 14.30
C LYS A 104 -11.71 17.72 15.76
N GLY A 105 -12.65 16.97 16.33
CA GLY A 105 -13.02 17.10 17.76
C GLY A 105 -11.91 16.59 18.69
N ASP A 106 -11.89 15.29 18.96
CA ASP A 106 -10.95 14.69 19.92
C ASP A 106 -9.67 14.11 19.30
N GLY A 107 -9.54 14.16 17.97
CA GLY A 107 -8.37 13.64 17.27
C GLY A 107 -7.20 14.63 17.23
N SER A 108 -6.08 14.10 16.73
CA SER A 108 -4.86 14.85 16.46
C SER A 108 -4.43 14.66 15.01
N PHE A 109 -3.73 15.66 14.49
CA PHE A 109 -3.25 15.73 13.12
C PHE A 109 -1.72 15.83 13.11
N HIS A 110 -1.12 15.41 12.00
CA HIS A 110 0.27 15.68 11.68
C HIS A 110 0.42 17.13 11.17
N LYS A 111 1.67 17.60 11.05
CA LYS A 111 1.98 18.96 10.56
C LYS A 111 1.47 19.25 9.15
N ASP A 112 1.28 18.22 8.33
CA ASP A 112 0.76 18.29 6.96
C ASP A 112 -0.76 18.13 6.89
N GLY A 113 -1.47 18.14 8.02
CA GLY A 113 -2.92 17.99 8.08
C GLY A 113 -3.43 16.55 8.00
N SER A 114 -2.57 15.54 7.82
CA SER A 114 -2.98 14.14 7.82
C SER A 114 -3.38 13.64 9.21
N LEU A 115 -4.31 12.69 9.29
CA LEU A 115 -4.81 12.14 10.55
C LEU A 115 -3.70 11.41 11.32
N ARG A 116 -3.52 11.70 12.62
CA ARG A 116 -2.42 11.17 13.44
C ARG A 116 -2.88 10.17 14.50
N TYR A 117 -3.75 10.57 15.42
CA TYR A 117 -4.28 9.63 16.41
C TYR A 117 -5.66 10.05 16.91
N PHE A 118 -6.41 9.07 17.40
CA PHE A 118 -7.70 9.23 18.05
C PHE A 118 -7.73 8.41 19.34
N ALA A 119 -8.38 8.92 20.39
CA ALA A 119 -8.51 8.22 21.66
C ALA A 119 -9.98 8.00 22.01
N THR A 120 -10.31 6.84 22.56
CA THR A 120 -11.65 6.55 23.05
C THR A 120 -11.61 5.59 24.24
N ILE A 121 -12.60 5.69 25.12
CA ILE A 121 -12.84 4.74 26.21
C ILE A 121 -13.90 3.70 25.86
N SER A 122 -14.57 3.85 24.71
CA SER A 122 -15.62 2.95 24.24
C SER A 122 -15.05 1.85 23.35
N ILE A 123 -15.15 0.60 23.80
CA ILE A 123 -14.70 -0.57 23.03
C ILE A 123 -15.53 -0.76 21.76
N ASN A 124 -16.85 -0.57 21.85
CA ASN A 124 -17.76 -0.64 20.70
C ASN A 124 -17.39 0.43 19.66
N PHE A 125 -17.13 1.66 20.10
CA PHE A 125 -16.74 2.73 19.19
C PHE A 125 -15.40 2.46 18.54
N ARG A 126 -14.41 1.97 19.32
CA ARG A 126 -13.09 1.57 18.83
C ARG A 126 -13.20 0.55 17.70
N ASP A 127 -13.95 -0.54 17.92
CA ASP A 127 -14.02 -1.65 16.96
C ASP A 127 -14.72 -1.25 15.67
N ASN A 128 -15.77 -0.43 15.76
CA ASN A 128 -16.42 0.12 14.58
C ASN A 128 -15.52 1.12 13.84
N LEU A 129 -14.76 1.95 14.57
CA LEU A 129 -13.79 2.84 13.95
C LEU A 129 -12.67 2.05 13.26
N PHE A 130 -12.23 0.91 13.81
CA PHE A 130 -11.28 0.02 13.11
C PHE A 130 -11.82 -0.46 11.78
N HIS A 131 -13.06 -0.97 11.75
CA HIS A 131 -13.70 -1.40 10.51
C HIS A 131 -13.71 -0.26 9.49
N LEU A 132 -14.11 0.94 9.91
CA LEU A 132 -14.18 2.10 9.04
C LEU A 132 -12.80 2.52 8.49
N LEU A 133 -11.78 2.56 9.36
CA LEU A 133 -10.42 2.90 8.95
C LEU A 133 -9.86 1.88 7.95
N LEU A 134 -10.18 0.60 8.10
CA LEU A 134 -9.78 -0.46 7.16
C LEU A 134 -10.45 -0.31 5.80
N GLN A 135 -11.76 -0.07 5.76
CA GLN A 135 -12.48 0.19 4.51
C GLN A 135 -11.94 1.42 3.77
N LEU A 136 -11.41 2.39 4.50
CA LEU A 136 -10.79 3.61 3.95
C LEU A 136 -9.31 3.43 3.56
N GLY A 137 -8.74 2.24 3.80
CA GLY A 137 -7.34 1.94 3.48
C GLY A 137 -6.33 2.58 4.43
N TYR A 138 -6.74 3.03 5.63
CA TYR A 138 -5.81 3.61 6.59
C TYR A 138 -4.93 2.52 7.22
N ASN A 139 -3.64 2.82 7.33
CA ASN A 139 -2.73 2.06 8.16
C ASN A 139 -2.78 2.58 9.60
N PHE A 140 -3.11 1.72 10.56
CA PHE A 140 -3.16 2.10 11.98
C PHE A 140 -2.70 0.97 12.92
N SER A 141 -2.43 1.37 14.16
CA SER A 141 -2.22 0.47 15.30
C SER A 141 -2.88 1.03 16.53
N PHE A 142 -3.16 0.20 17.52
CA PHE A 142 -3.68 0.67 18.79
C PHE A 142 -2.92 0.09 19.97
N TYR A 143 -3.01 0.78 21.09
CA TYR A 143 -2.62 0.22 22.38
C TYR A 143 -3.58 0.70 23.46
N LYS A 144 -3.66 -0.10 24.53
CA LYS A 144 -4.45 0.22 25.73
C LYS A 144 -3.55 0.95 26.72
N GLN A 145 -3.93 2.17 27.07
CA GLN A 145 -3.30 2.95 28.13
C GLN A 145 -4.18 2.88 29.37
N SER A 146 -3.59 2.64 30.55
CA SER A 146 -4.27 2.86 31.82
C SER A 146 -4.04 4.31 32.22
N ASP A 147 -5.11 5.08 32.38
CA ASP A 147 -4.98 6.41 32.96
C ASP A 147 -4.71 6.27 34.47
N LYS A 148 -3.53 6.70 34.91
CA LYS A 148 -3.14 6.79 36.32
C LYS A 148 -3.48 8.18 36.89
N SER A 149 -4.40 8.94 36.28
CA SER A 149 -4.87 10.20 36.85
C SER A 149 -5.33 9.97 38.29
N SER A 150 -4.69 10.67 39.22
CA SER A 150 -4.72 10.55 40.68
C SER A 150 -6.09 10.77 41.36
N LEU A 151 -7.19 10.81 40.60
CA LEU A 151 -8.54 11.17 41.05
C LEU A 151 -9.60 10.06 40.89
N SER A 152 -9.31 8.97 40.16
CA SER A 152 -10.24 7.84 40.02
C SER A 152 -9.72 6.61 40.75
N LYS A 153 -10.51 6.08 41.71
CA LYS A 153 -10.19 4.81 42.41
C LYS A 153 -10.09 3.60 41.48
N ASN A 154 -10.59 3.70 40.24
CA ASN A 154 -10.51 2.65 39.23
C ASN A 154 -9.92 3.21 37.92
N PRO A 155 -8.79 2.67 37.43
CA PRO A 155 -8.19 3.13 36.17
C PRO A 155 -9.13 2.81 34.99
N ILE A 156 -9.52 3.85 34.25
CA ILE A 156 -10.33 3.71 33.04
C ILE A 156 -9.40 3.40 31.86
N PRO A 157 -9.66 2.34 31.07
CA PRO A 157 -8.84 2.03 29.91
C PRO A 157 -9.09 3.03 28.78
N ILE A 158 -8.02 3.67 28.30
CA ILE A 158 -8.04 4.53 27.13
C ILE A 158 -7.44 3.76 25.96
N TYR A 159 -8.18 3.62 24.87
CA TYR A 159 -7.71 3.03 23.63
C TYR A 159 -7.19 4.14 22.73
N ARG A 160 -5.87 4.16 22.51
CA ARG A 160 -5.25 5.12 21.59
C ARG A 160 -4.99 4.46 20.25
N ILE A 161 -5.60 5.00 19.21
CA ILE A 161 -5.53 4.53 17.83
C ILE A 161 -4.60 5.48 17.08
N ASN A 162 -3.44 4.99 16.63
CA ASN A 162 -2.42 5.79 15.95
C ASN A 162 -2.43 5.42 14.46
N LEU A 163 -2.70 6.40 13.62
CA LEU A 163 -2.64 6.31 12.16
C LEU A 163 -1.20 6.57 11.71
N LYS A 164 -0.78 5.86 10.67
CA LYS A 164 0.57 5.93 10.11
C LYS A 164 0.51 6.47 8.70
N LYS A 165 1.51 7.27 8.34
CA LYS A 165 1.74 7.75 6.97
C LYS A 165 2.27 6.68 6.03
N SER A 166 2.95 5.67 6.57
CA SER A 166 3.55 4.61 5.76
C SER A 166 2.47 3.64 5.29
N ASP A 167 2.44 3.34 4.00
CA ASP A 167 1.56 2.30 3.46
C ASP A 167 1.99 0.87 3.87
N TYR A 168 3.23 0.71 4.35
CA TYR A 168 3.81 -0.60 4.66
C TYR A 168 3.96 -0.86 6.16
N TYR A 169 3.46 -2.02 6.61
CA TYR A 169 3.80 -2.59 7.91
C TYR A 169 4.80 -3.73 7.73
N TYR A 170 6.08 -3.49 7.98
CA TYR A 170 7.06 -4.56 8.06
C TYR A 170 7.10 -5.16 9.47
N ILE A 171 6.95 -6.49 9.56
CA ILE A 171 7.32 -7.23 10.76
C ILE A 171 8.86 -7.17 10.85
N ARG A 172 9.38 -6.27 11.68
CA ARG A 172 10.81 -6.19 11.95
C ARG A 172 11.27 -7.43 12.72
N LYS A 173 12.47 -7.93 12.43
CA LYS A 173 13.06 -9.11 13.11
C LYS A 173 13.03 -8.99 14.64
N ARG A 174 13.26 -7.79 15.18
CA ARG A 174 13.16 -7.49 16.63
C ARG A 174 11.76 -7.70 17.25
N ASN A 175 10.71 -7.76 16.43
CA ASN A 175 9.34 -8.01 16.87
C ASN A 175 8.96 -9.50 16.77
N ILE A 176 9.91 -10.38 16.43
CA ILE A 176 9.70 -11.82 16.32
C ILE A 176 10.35 -12.46 17.53
N THR A 177 9.58 -13.28 18.25
CA THR A 177 10.05 -14.06 19.39
C THR A 177 9.81 -15.54 19.10
N THR A 178 10.75 -16.39 19.49
CA THR A 178 10.57 -17.85 19.47
C THR A 178 10.21 -18.30 20.87
N THR A 179 9.16 -19.11 20.99
CA THR A 179 8.73 -19.68 22.27
C THR A 179 8.58 -21.19 22.08
N PRO A 180 9.13 -22.02 22.98
CA PRO A 180 8.86 -23.45 22.97
C PRO A 180 7.36 -23.70 23.06
N TYR A 181 6.83 -24.53 22.16
CA TYR A 181 5.41 -24.82 22.08
C TYR A 181 5.22 -26.29 21.70
N ASP A 182 4.56 -27.05 22.58
CA ASP A 182 4.30 -28.49 22.43
C ASP A 182 2.78 -28.77 22.27
N GLY A 183 2.02 -27.75 21.86
CA GLY A 183 0.58 -27.87 21.61
C GLY A 183 0.26 -28.13 20.14
N LYS A 184 -1.02 -28.41 19.86
CA LYS A 184 -1.53 -28.44 18.49
C LYS A 184 -1.61 -27.03 17.92
N VAL A 185 -0.91 -26.79 16.81
CA VAL A 185 -1.05 -25.56 16.02
C VAL A 185 -2.24 -25.73 15.06
N TYR A 186 -3.29 -24.92 15.25
CA TYR A 186 -4.46 -24.92 14.38
C TYR A 186 -4.30 -23.91 13.25
N CYS A 187 -4.61 -24.32 12.02
CA CYS A 187 -4.69 -23.40 10.88
C CYS A 187 -6.13 -22.92 10.72
N VAL A 188 -6.33 -21.60 10.70
CA VAL A 188 -7.64 -20.98 10.43
C VAL A 188 -7.84 -20.93 8.91
N SER A 189 -9.06 -21.22 8.44
CA SER A 189 -9.40 -21.16 7.03
C SER A 189 -10.75 -20.47 6.81
N VAL A 190 -10.81 -19.60 5.80
CA VAL A 190 -12.01 -18.83 5.41
C VAL A 190 -12.23 -18.99 3.89
N PRO A 191 -13.48 -18.86 3.38
CA PRO A 191 -13.78 -19.10 1.97
C PRO A 191 -12.92 -18.29 0.99
N ASN A 192 -12.67 -17.01 1.29
CA ASN A 192 -11.88 -16.10 0.46
C ASN A 192 -10.35 -16.22 0.67
N ARG A 193 -9.90 -17.15 1.53
CA ARG A 193 -8.49 -17.48 1.84
C ARG A 193 -7.59 -16.33 2.33
N VAL A 194 -8.15 -15.16 2.55
CA VAL A 194 -7.47 -13.96 3.04
C VAL A 194 -7.96 -13.68 4.44
N LEU A 195 -7.06 -13.82 5.40
CA LEU A 195 -7.32 -13.52 6.80
C LEU A 195 -6.89 -12.10 7.11
N PHE A 196 -7.77 -11.35 7.77
CA PHE A 196 -7.40 -10.13 8.44
C PHE A 196 -7.14 -10.45 9.91
N VAL A 197 -5.89 -10.29 10.35
CA VAL A 197 -5.47 -10.68 11.71
C VAL A 197 -4.95 -9.50 12.50
N GLU A 198 -5.38 -9.42 13.76
CA GLU A 198 -4.84 -8.52 14.77
C GLU A 198 -3.82 -9.29 15.62
N ARG A 199 -2.61 -8.75 15.75
CA ARG A 199 -1.53 -9.29 16.60
C ARG A 199 -0.92 -8.17 17.43
N ASN A 200 -1.23 -8.12 18.72
CA ASN A 200 -0.69 -7.14 19.67
C ASN A 200 -0.93 -5.67 19.22
N GLY A 201 -2.17 -5.36 18.84
CA GLY A 201 -2.60 -4.04 18.40
C GLY A 201 -2.17 -3.67 16.98
N LYS A 202 -1.67 -4.62 16.20
CA LYS A 202 -1.22 -4.44 14.82
C LYS A 202 -2.05 -5.31 13.89
N PHE A 203 -2.47 -4.73 12.79
CA PHE A 203 -3.31 -5.40 11.81
C PHE A 203 -2.50 -5.79 10.58
N THR A 204 -2.69 -7.00 10.08
CA THR A 204 -2.09 -7.45 8.82
C THR A 204 -3.03 -8.37 8.06
N TRP A 205 -2.92 -8.34 6.75
CA TRP A 205 -3.46 -9.39 5.89
C TRP A 205 -2.50 -10.59 5.92
N CYS A 206 -3.05 -11.79 6.01
CA CYS A 206 -2.32 -13.04 5.98
C CYS A 206 -3.02 -14.01 5.01
N GLY A 207 -2.25 -14.71 4.20
CA GLY A 207 -2.76 -15.85 3.44
C GLY A 207 -2.91 -17.08 4.33
N ASN A 208 -3.71 -18.04 3.89
CA ASN A 208 -3.78 -19.35 4.52
C ASN A 208 -2.57 -20.21 4.15
N SER A 209 -2.15 -21.05 5.09
CA SER A 209 -1.24 -22.16 4.83
C SER A 209 -2.07 -23.42 4.58
N TRP A 210 -2.26 -23.87 3.32
CA TRP A 210 -2.94 -25.15 3.11
C TRP A 210 -2.33 -26.02 2.01
N GLN A 211 -2.23 -27.31 2.34
CA GLN A 211 -1.80 -28.45 1.52
C GLN A 211 -3.01 -29.40 1.42
N SER A 212 -3.84 -29.26 0.38
CA SER A 212 -4.98 -30.16 0.12
C SER A 212 -5.14 -30.47 -1.35
N ALA A 213 -5.51 -31.71 -1.64
CA ALA A 213 -5.85 -32.18 -2.99
C ALA A 213 -7.23 -31.70 -3.47
N SER A 214 -8.10 -31.18 -2.58
CA SER A 214 -9.44 -30.71 -2.96
C SER A 214 -9.45 -29.40 -3.76
N ASN A 215 -8.39 -28.59 -3.64
CA ASN A 215 -8.13 -27.43 -4.48
C ASN A 215 -6.65 -27.03 -4.33
N PRO A 216 -5.72 -27.70 -5.03
CA PRO A 216 -4.30 -27.37 -4.94
C PRO A 216 -4.12 -25.92 -5.41
N THR A 217 -3.46 -25.09 -4.59
CA THR A 217 -2.93 -23.82 -5.10
C THR A 217 -1.81 -24.17 -6.05
N LEU A 218 -2.14 -24.24 -7.34
CA LEU A 218 -1.15 -24.34 -8.39
C LEU A 218 -0.28 -23.09 -8.27
N ARG A 219 1.00 -23.29 -7.98
CA ARG A 219 1.96 -22.20 -8.07
C ARG A 219 2.13 -21.93 -9.55
N ASP A 220 1.89 -20.71 -9.99
CA ASP A 220 2.32 -20.30 -11.32
C ASP A 220 3.85 -20.38 -11.34
N VAL A 221 4.34 -21.45 -11.96
CA VAL A 221 5.77 -21.71 -12.19
C VAL A 221 6.24 -21.13 -13.52
N HIS A 222 5.33 -20.47 -14.25
CA HIS A 222 5.56 -19.86 -15.55
C HIS A 222 5.21 -18.38 -15.49
N GLU A 223 5.98 -17.57 -16.21
CA GLU A 223 5.71 -16.16 -16.45
C GLU A 223 5.21 -15.99 -17.88
N TYR A 224 4.26 -15.06 -18.09
CA TYR A 224 3.74 -14.77 -19.42
C TYR A 224 4.55 -13.66 -20.08
N ILE A 225 4.99 -13.92 -21.31
CA ILE A 225 5.57 -12.90 -22.18
C ILE A 225 4.45 -12.37 -23.07
N LEU A 226 4.11 -11.09 -22.89
CA LEU A 226 3.11 -10.42 -23.70
C LEU A 226 3.79 -9.58 -24.78
N ILE A 227 3.39 -9.75 -26.04
CA ILE A 227 3.99 -9.06 -27.17
C ILE A 227 2.96 -8.14 -27.80
N PHE A 228 3.30 -6.86 -27.88
CA PHE A 228 2.42 -5.81 -28.37
C PHE A 228 3.02 -5.15 -29.61
N SER A 229 2.17 -4.77 -30.57
CA SER A 229 2.52 -3.96 -31.73
C SER A 229 1.58 -2.77 -31.82
N LYS A 230 2.10 -1.61 -32.24
CA LYS A 230 1.29 -0.40 -32.47
C LYS A 230 0.38 -0.50 -33.71
N SER A 231 0.64 -1.45 -34.60
CA SER A 231 -0.10 -1.63 -35.86
C SER A 231 -0.12 -3.11 -36.26
N VAL A 232 -0.07 -3.41 -37.56
CA VAL A 232 0.06 -4.78 -38.05
C VAL A 232 1.24 -5.47 -37.36
N TYR A 233 1.05 -6.72 -36.96
CA TYR A 233 2.09 -7.53 -36.33
C TYR A 233 3.13 -8.02 -37.37
N LYS A 234 3.76 -7.06 -38.06
CA LYS A 234 4.78 -7.26 -39.09
C LYS A 234 5.70 -6.06 -39.12
N ARG A 235 7.01 -6.29 -38.99
CA ARG A 235 8.04 -5.28 -39.23
C ARG A 235 8.60 -5.46 -40.64
N ASN A 236 8.79 -4.36 -41.37
CA ASN A 236 9.54 -4.37 -42.61
C ASN A 236 11.02 -4.53 -42.30
N LYS A 237 11.70 -5.42 -43.03
CA LYS A 237 13.13 -5.65 -42.89
C LYS A 237 13.90 -4.48 -43.51
N PRO A 238 14.74 -3.75 -42.76
CA PRO A 238 15.61 -2.73 -43.34
C PRO A 238 16.57 -3.32 -44.39
N ASP A 239 16.85 -2.58 -45.47
CA ASP A 239 17.67 -3.03 -46.62
C ASP A 239 19.06 -3.57 -46.25
N LYS A 240 19.64 -3.10 -45.14
CA LYS A 240 20.97 -3.50 -44.64
C LYS A 240 20.94 -4.44 -43.44
N SER A 241 19.77 -4.94 -43.08
CA SER A 241 19.60 -5.77 -41.88
C SER A 241 19.54 -7.25 -42.23
N SER A 242 20.10 -8.08 -41.34
CA SER A 242 20.10 -9.54 -41.48
C SER A 242 19.32 -10.19 -40.34
N ASP A 243 18.74 -11.36 -40.64
CA ASP A 243 18.24 -12.25 -39.60
C ASP A 243 19.45 -12.92 -38.96
N SER A 244 19.47 -12.95 -37.63
CA SER A 244 20.64 -13.39 -36.86
C SER A 244 20.48 -14.78 -36.23
N ILE A 245 19.36 -15.45 -36.51
CA ILE A 245 19.07 -16.80 -36.01
C ILE A 245 19.01 -17.81 -37.13
N THR A 246 19.49 -19.00 -36.83
CA THR A 246 19.37 -20.18 -37.68
C THR A 246 17.93 -20.72 -37.69
N ARG A 247 17.64 -21.62 -38.63
CA ARG A 247 16.34 -22.31 -38.70
C ARG A 247 16.02 -23.05 -37.38
N ASP A 248 17.00 -23.74 -36.80
CA ASP A 248 16.78 -24.55 -35.59
C ASP A 248 16.57 -23.68 -34.35
N GLU A 249 17.29 -22.55 -34.25
CA GLU A 249 17.07 -21.55 -33.22
C GLU A 249 15.70 -20.89 -33.36
N PHE A 250 15.26 -20.59 -34.59
CA PHE A 250 13.92 -20.07 -34.84
C PHE A 250 12.85 -21.05 -34.34
N LEU A 251 12.92 -22.31 -34.77
CA LEU A 251 11.97 -23.35 -34.36
C LEU A 251 11.96 -23.56 -32.84
N THR A 252 13.12 -23.45 -32.18
CA THR A 252 13.24 -23.58 -30.72
C THR A 252 12.66 -22.37 -29.99
N ASN A 253 12.98 -21.17 -30.45
CA ASN A 253 12.58 -19.93 -29.82
C ASN A 253 11.10 -19.63 -30.05
N THR A 254 10.45 -20.13 -31.11
CA THR A 254 9.01 -19.93 -31.33
C THR A 254 8.11 -20.89 -30.54
N LYS A 255 8.67 -21.77 -29.69
CA LYS A 255 7.87 -22.62 -28.79
C LYS A 255 7.11 -21.77 -27.76
N SER A 256 5.89 -22.21 -27.41
CA SER A 256 5.01 -21.50 -26.47
C SER A 256 5.48 -21.55 -25.01
N VAL A 257 6.38 -22.48 -24.66
CA VAL A 257 6.93 -22.63 -23.31
C VAL A 257 8.46 -22.66 -23.39
N TRP A 258 9.11 -21.81 -22.60
CA TRP A 258 10.56 -21.78 -22.44
C TRP A 258 10.93 -22.15 -21.01
N THR A 259 11.98 -22.96 -20.86
CA THR A 259 12.53 -23.35 -19.56
C THR A 259 13.85 -22.64 -19.35
N PHE A 260 14.01 -21.96 -18.22
CA PHE A 260 15.25 -21.27 -17.88
C PHE A 260 15.78 -21.69 -16.50
N PRO A 261 17.11 -21.73 -16.30
CA PRO A 261 17.69 -21.84 -14.97
C PRO A 261 17.52 -20.52 -14.18
N THR A 262 17.50 -20.62 -12.85
CA THR A 262 17.46 -19.44 -11.99
C THR A 262 18.81 -18.73 -11.95
N GLU A 263 18.78 -17.39 -11.90
CA GLU A 263 19.98 -16.59 -11.68
C GLU A 263 20.20 -16.31 -10.20
N SER A 264 21.45 -16.41 -9.76
CA SER A 264 21.80 -16.18 -8.36
C SER A 264 21.74 -14.68 -8.01
N ALA A 265 20.77 -14.31 -7.17
CA ALA A 265 20.62 -12.94 -6.67
C ALA A 265 21.89 -12.40 -6.00
N LYS A 266 22.60 -13.27 -5.25
CA LYS A 266 23.87 -12.91 -4.58
C LYS A 266 25.00 -12.66 -5.56
N ARG A 267 25.12 -13.49 -6.61
CA ARG A 267 26.17 -13.35 -7.63
C ARG A 267 25.97 -12.08 -8.44
N ILE A 268 24.73 -11.79 -8.81
CA ILE A 268 24.40 -10.63 -9.65
C ILE A 268 24.36 -9.33 -8.83
N GLY A 269 24.02 -9.40 -7.54
CA GLY A 269 23.81 -8.20 -6.71
C GLY A 269 22.44 -7.55 -6.93
N HIS A 270 21.44 -8.33 -7.36
CA HIS A 270 20.06 -7.89 -7.57
C HIS A 270 19.10 -8.93 -6.99
N PRO A 271 18.02 -8.54 -6.29
CA PRO A 271 17.17 -9.48 -5.55
C PRO A 271 16.41 -10.48 -6.43
N ALA A 272 16.10 -10.11 -7.66
CA ALA A 272 15.36 -10.96 -8.61
C ALA A 272 15.87 -10.75 -10.05
N PRO A 273 17.06 -11.29 -10.41
CA PRO A 273 17.56 -11.20 -11.76
C PRO A 273 16.92 -12.30 -12.63
N PHE A 274 16.47 -11.95 -13.83
CA PHE A 274 16.11 -12.93 -14.85
C PHE A 274 17.37 -13.38 -15.63
N PRO A 275 17.37 -14.57 -16.24
CA PRO A 275 18.49 -15.06 -17.04
C PRO A 275 18.68 -14.25 -18.32
N ILE A 276 19.94 -14.02 -18.72
CA ILE A 276 20.29 -13.26 -19.95
C ILE A 276 19.68 -13.91 -21.21
N GLU A 277 19.47 -15.22 -21.18
CA GLU A 277 18.88 -15.96 -22.28
C GLU A 277 17.45 -15.49 -22.62
N LEU A 278 16.67 -15.06 -21.62
CA LEU A 278 15.30 -14.58 -21.81
C LEU A 278 15.23 -13.36 -22.75
N PRO A 279 15.86 -12.20 -22.45
CA PRO A 279 15.88 -11.08 -23.38
C PRO A 279 16.64 -11.41 -24.66
N TYR A 280 17.66 -12.29 -24.63
CA TYR A 280 18.40 -12.69 -25.83
C TYR A 280 17.47 -13.32 -26.87
N ARG A 281 16.66 -14.32 -26.49
CA ARG A 281 15.70 -14.96 -27.40
C ARG A 281 14.68 -13.97 -27.96
N LEU A 282 14.18 -13.04 -27.13
CA LEU A 282 13.22 -12.03 -27.56
C LEU A 282 13.81 -11.03 -28.55
N ILE A 283 15.03 -10.54 -28.28
CA ILE A 283 15.75 -9.63 -29.19
C ILE A 283 15.99 -10.33 -30.53
N GLN A 284 16.38 -11.60 -30.51
CA GLN A 284 16.61 -12.38 -31.71
C GLN A 284 15.34 -12.60 -32.56
N LEU A 285 14.17 -12.76 -31.93
CA LEU A 285 12.88 -12.96 -32.62
C LEU A 285 12.24 -11.67 -33.15
N TYR A 286 12.39 -10.54 -32.44
CA TYR A 286 11.59 -9.33 -32.67
C TYR A 286 12.40 -8.10 -33.08
N SER A 287 13.71 -8.25 -33.31
CA SER A 287 14.59 -7.19 -33.81
C SER A 287 15.56 -7.72 -34.87
N PHE A 288 16.04 -6.83 -35.72
CA PHE A 288 17.13 -7.14 -36.64
C PHE A 288 18.49 -6.71 -36.05
N GLN A 289 19.60 -7.17 -36.62
CA GLN A 289 20.92 -6.63 -36.23
C GLN A 289 20.97 -5.11 -36.37
N GLU A 290 21.77 -4.44 -35.54
CA GLU A 290 21.92 -2.97 -35.45
C GLU A 290 20.69 -2.18 -34.94
N ASP A 291 19.54 -2.84 -34.72
CA ASP A 291 18.40 -2.26 -34.02
C ASP A 291 18.79 -1.75 -32.62
N ILE A 292 17.99 -0.81 -32.10
CA ILE A 292 18.10 -0.33 -30.74
C ILE A 292 17.02 -1.00 -29.88
N VAL A 293 17.45 -1.67 -28.81
CA VAL A 293 16.59 -2.25 -27.78
C VAL A 293 16.41 -1.25 -26.65
N LEU A 294 15.17 -0.88 -26.33
CA LEU A 294 14.85 -0.03 -25.20
C LEU A 294 14.39 -0.87 -24.00
N ASP A 295 15.03 -0.70 -22.84
CA ASP A 295 14.59 -1.28 -21.57
C ASP A 295 14.41 -0.19 -20.50
N PRO A 296 13.16 0.19 -20.16
CA PRO A 296 12.87 1.21 -19.15
C PRO A 296 12.96 0.70 -17.70
N PHE A 297 13.35 -0.57 -17.49
CA PHE A 297 13.50 -1.22 -16.19
C PHE A 297 14.81 -2.02 -16.14
N MET A 298 15.92 -1.35 -16.49
CA MET A 298 17.21 -1.99 -16.78
C MET A 298 17.72 -2.90 -15.64
N GLY A 299 17.43 -2.56 -14.38
CA GLY A 299 17.85 -3.31 -13.21
C GLY A 299 19.35 -3.63 -13.25
N SER A 300 19.68 -4.92 -13.21
CA SER A 300 21.08 -5.38 -13.24
C SER A 300 21.74 -5.44 -14.64
N GLY A 301 21.05 -5.04 -15.71
CA GLY A 301 21.65 -4.92 -17.05
C GLY A 301 21.58 -6.17 -17.94
N GLN A 302 20.70 -7.13 -17.66
CA GLN A 302 20.59 -8.36 -18.46
C GLN A 302 20.20 -8.09 -19.92
N THR A 303 19.23 -7.20 -20.14
CA THR A 303 18.79 -6.80 -21.48
C THR A 303 19.90 -6.12 -22.28
N ALA A 304 20.68 -5.26 -21.64
CA ALA A 304 21.83 -4.60 -22.26
C ALA A 304 22.89 -5.62 -22.73
N ILE A 305 23.25 -6.58 -21.87
CA ILE A 305 24.20 -7.64 -22.23
C ILE A 305 23.65 -8.51 -23.36
N ALA A 306 22.36 -8.85 -23.32
CA ALA A 306 21.70 -9.63 -24.37
C ALA A 306 21.67 -8.90 -25.72
N ALA A 307 21.40 -7.59 -25.72
CA ALA A 307 21.46 -6.76 -26.93
C ALA A 307 22.88 -6.75 -27.52
N LEU A 308 23.91 -6.53 -26.70
CA LEU A 308 25.31 -6.55 -27.14
C LEU A 308 25.73 -7.92 -27.68
N LYS A 309 25.34 -9.02 -27.02
CA LYS A 309 25.57 -10.40 -27.50
C LYS A 309 24.93 -10.65 -28.87
N SER A 310 23.84 -9.96 -29.15
CA SER A 310 23.07 -10.12 -30.37
C SER A 310 23.47 -9.12 -31.46
N SER A 311 24.54 -8.33 -31.30
CA SER A 311 24.89 -7.24 -32.23
C SER A 311 23.75 -6.22 -32.41
N ARG A 312 23.06 -5.89 -31.31
CA ARG A 312 22.10 -4.77 -31.22
C ARG A 312 22.67 -3.69 -30.31
N ARG A 313 22.19 -2.47 -30.52
CA ARG A 313 22.40 -1.36 -29.58
C ARG A 313 21.31 -1.40 -28.51
N PHE A 314 21.54 -0.71 -27.41
CA PHE A 314 20.52 -0.60 -26.36
C PHE A 314 20.48 0.79 -25.77
N VAL A 315 19.31 1.14 -25.24
CA VAL A 315 19.08 2.26 -24.33
C VAL A 315 18.32 1.71 -23.15
N GLY A 316 18.66 2.14 -21.94
CA GLY A 316 17.78 1.87 -20.82
C GLY A 316 18.12 2.67 -19.60
N TYR A 317 17.17 2.68 -18.67
CA TYR A 317 17.19 3.49 -17.48
C TYR A 317 16.52 2.73 -16.34
N ASP A 318 16.86 3.12 -15.12
CA ASP A 318 16.30 2.60 -13.88
C ASP A 318 16.20 3.77 -12.88
N ILE A 319 15.23 3.71 -11.97
CA ILE A 319 15.06 4.74 -10.95
C ILE A 319 16.09 4.61 -9.83
N ASN A 320 16.63 3.41 -9.62
CA ASN A 320 17.62 3.14 -8.59
C ASN A 320 19.04 3.32 -9.12
N GLN A 321 19.75 4.32 -8.61
CA GLN A 321 21.13 4.62 -9.00
C GLN A 321 22.08 3.45 -8.78
N ASP A 322 21.91 2.67 -7.71
CA ASP A 322 22.77 1.51 -7.41
C ASP A 322 22.69 0.44 -8.52
N TYR A 323 21.51 0.28 -9.12
CA TYR A 323 21.29 -0.66 -10.22
C TYR A 323 21.85 -0.13 -11.54
N VAL A 324 21.74 1.18 -11.78
CA VAL A 324 22.39 1.83 -12.93
C VAL A 324 23.90 1.62 -12.89
N ASP A 325 24.52 1.84 -11.73
CA ASP A 325 25.97 1.67 -11.55
C ASP A 325 26.41 0.21 -11.72
N LEU A 326 25.61 -0.73 -11.19
CA LEU A 326 25.81 -2.17 -11.36
C LEU A 326 25.73 -2.57 -12.85
N ALA A 327 24.67 -2.14 -13.56
CA ALA A 327 24.47 -2.44 -14.96
C ALA A 327 25.65 -1.91 -15.82
N ASN A 328 26.06 -0.66 -15.59
CA ASN A 328 27.19 -0.05 -16.30
C ASN A 328 28.49 -0.82 -16.10
N ARG A 329 28.78 -1.25 -14.87
CA ARG A 329 29.96 -2.07 -14.55
C ARG A 329 29.94 -3.39 -15.30
N ARG A 330 28.81 -4.10 -15.28
CA ARG A 330 28.65 -5.40 -15.95
C ARG A 330 28.74 -5.28 -17.47
N VAL A 331 28.14 -4.24 -18.05
CA VAL A 331 28.24 -3.94 -19.48
C VAL A 331 29.69 -3.65 -19.88
N LYS A 332 30.41 -2.85 -19.09
CA LYS A 332 31.83 -2.57 -19.33
C LYS A 332 32.66 -3.85 -19.31
N GLN A 333 32.51 -4.66 -18.27
CA GLN A 333 33.20 -5.95 -18.15
C GLN A 333 32.93 -6.85 -19.37
N PHE A 334 31.67 -6.94 -19.80
CA PHE A 334 31.31 -7.74 -20.97
C PHE A 334 31.99 -7.23 -22.26
N LYS A 335 32.04 -5.92 -22.48
CA LYS A 335 32.73 -5.33 -23.64
C LYS A 335 34.24 -5.56 -23.62
N ASP A 336 34.85 -5.47 -22.44
CA ASP A 336 36.28 -5.71 -22.25
C ASP A 336 36.62 -7.19 -22.56
N GLU A 337 35.81 -8.13 -22.07
CA GLU A 337 35.95 -9.57 -22.35
C GLU A 337 35.79 -9.88 -23.85
N GLN A 338 34.82 -9.26 -24.53
CA GLN A 338 34.65 -9.42 -25.98
C GLN A 338 35.84 -8.88 -26.77
N SER A 339 36.40 -7.75 -26.34
CA SER A 339 37.56 -7.15 -26.99
C SER A 339 38.81 -8.03 -26.83
N ARG A 340 39.03 -8.59 -25.64
CA ARG A 340 40.10 -9.57 -25.39
C ARG A 340 39.96 -10.82 -26.26
N LYS A 341 38.78 -11.44 -26.32
CA LYS A 341 38.55 -12.61 -27.18
C LYS A 341 38.81 -12.34 -28.66
N LYS A 342 38.49 -11.14 -29.15
CA LYS A 342 38.82 -10.73 -30.52
C LYS A 342 40.33 -10.62 -30.74
N LEU A 343 41.06 -10.05 -29.78
CA LEU A 343 42.52 -9.98 -29.79
C LEU A 343 43.15 -11.37 -29.77
N ASP A 344 42.69 -12.26 -28.88
CA ASP A 344 43.20 -13.63 -28.74
C ASP A 344 42.96 -14.45 -30.03
N ASN A 345 41.78 -14.30 -30.64
CA ASN A 345 41.47 -14.94 -31.93
C ASN A 345 42.24 -14.34 -33.12
N PHE A 346 42.76 -13.11 -33.00
CA PHE A 346 43.56 -12.45 -34.03
C PHE A 346 45.06 -12.78 -33.93
N LEU A 347 45.53 -13.23 -32.77
CA LEU A 347 46.92 -13.64 -32.53
C LEU A 347 47.14 -15.17 -32.36
N PRO A 348 46.63 -16.09 -33.22
CA PRO A 348 46.84 -17.53 -32.99
C PRO A 348 48.26 -18.05 -33.30
N SER A 349 49.17 -17.26 -33.88
CA SER A 349 50.38 -17.80 -34.52
C SER A 349 51.69 -17.06 -34.22
N LEU A 350 51.99 -16.76 -32.95
CA LEU A 350 53.33 -16.27 -32.55
C LEU A 350 54.09 -17.21 -31.61
N SER A 351 53.61 -18.43 -31.38
CA SER A 351 54.24 -19.41 -30.47
C SER A 351 54.69 -20.73 -31.11
N GLU A 352 54.71 -20.87 -32.44
CA GLU A 352 55.12 -22.12 -33.12
C GLU A 352 56.32 -22.00 -34.10
N ASN A 353 56.96 -20.83 -34.24
CA ASN A 353 58.15 -20.69 -35.11
C ASN A 353 59.38 -20.20 -34.34
N SER A 354 59.83 -21.00 -33.37
CA SER A 354 61.18 -20.89 -32.81
C SER A 354 61.66 -22.27 -32.36
N GLU A 355 61.99 -23.13 -33.32
CA GLU A 355 63.00 -24.18 -33.15
C GLU A 355 64.33 -23.71 -33.72
#